data_AF-C5T6Z9-F1
#
_entry.id   AF-C5T6Z9-F1
#
_cell.length_a   1.000
_cell.length_b   1.000
_cell.length_c   1.000
_cell.angle_alpha   90.00
_cell.angle_beta   90.00
_cell.angle_gamma   90.00
#
_symmetry.space_group_name_H-M   'P 1'
#
loop_
_entity.id
_entity.type
_entity.pdbx_description
1 polymer ?
#
loop_
_entity_poly.entity_id
_entity_poly.type
_entity_poly.pdbx_seq_one_letter_code
_entity_poly.pdbx_strand_id
1 'polypeptide(L)'
;MIKHLQLKNFKAWRDSGLVRLAPVTMLLGSNSSGKSTLLQSLLLLKQTAAAPDRTVHLNLGGDEAHDLVSLGSFDAVLARGSTPRQFEIVLEFERPEGERVRQGRFACSYATTASGAVVAQALALSTVARQFRAERRERGAYAVWVDGERQARGRGPQLGPERSIAFSAEAIALLGPDGGHL
;
A
#
# COMPACT_ATOMS: atom_id res chain seq x y z
N MET A 1 -5.20 -3.66 -15.54
CA MET A 1 -4.15 -2.70 -15.88
C MET A 1 -4.11 -1.57 -14.86
N ILE A 2 -2.92 -1.22 -14.37
CA ILE A 2 -2.70 -0.04 -13.52
C ILE A 2 -2.79 1.22 -14.39
N LYS A 3 -3.55 2.21 -13.94
CA LYS A 3 -3.81 3.47 -14.65
C LYS A 3 -3.09 4.65 -14.02
N HIS A 4 -3.00 4.68 -12.69
CA HIS A 4 -2.29 5.74 -11.98
C HIS A 4 -1.40 5.17 -10.88
N LEU A 5 -0.28 5.83 -10.67
CA LEU A 5 0.64 5.63 -9.57
C LEU A 5 0.91 6.99 -8.91
N GLN A 6 0.83 7.06 -7.59
CA GLN A 6 1.31 8.22 -6.85
C GLN A 6 2.20 7.76 -5.69
N LEU A 7 3.32 8.45 -5.54
CA LEU A 7 4.30 8.24 -4.48
C LEU A 7 4.39 9.52 -3.66
N LYS A 8 4.23 9.40 -2.35
CA LYS A 8 4.46 10.51 -1.42
C LYS A 8 5.55 10.15 -0.43
N ASN A 9 6.47 11.08 -0.21
CA ASN A 9 7.63 10.93 0.67
C ASN A 9 8.45 9.65 0.41
N PHE A 10 8.57 9.21 -0.85
CA PHE A 10 9.26 7.99 -1.23
C PHE A 10 10.50 8.30 -2.09
N LYS A 11 11.69 8.04 -1.53
CA LYS A 11 13.01 8.36 -2.08
C LYS A 11 13.11 9.84 -2.51
N ALA A 12 13.24 10.09 -3.82
CA ALA A 12 13.36 11.43 -4.37
C ALA A 12 12.02 12.17 -4.46
N TRP A 13 10.88 11.46 -4.34
CA TRP A 13 9.55 12.03 -4.51
C TRP A 13 8.99 12.52 -3.18
N ARG A 14 8.80 13.84 -3.06
CA ARG A 14 7.96 14.43 -1.99
C ARG A 14 6.49 14.13 -2.26
N ASP A 15 6.05 14.46 -3.47
CA ASP A 15 4.79 14.00 -4.06
C ASP A 15 5.03 13.92 -5.57
N SER A 16 4.77 12.76 -6.17
CA SER A 16 4.87 12.59 -7.63
C SER A 16 3.65 13.16 -8.37
N GLY A 17 2.59 13.51 -7.65
CA GLY A 17 1.25 13.63 -8.22
C GLY A 17 0.75 12.28 -8.76
N LEU A 18 -0.42 12.30 -9.40
CA LEU A 18 -0.97 11.14 -10.10
C LEU A 18 -0.25 10.94 -11.44
N VAL A 19 0.70 10.01 -11.47
CA VAL A 19 1.41 9.62 -12.70
C VAL A 19 0.52 8.66 -13.49
N ARG A 20 0.07 9.07 -14.67
CA ARG A 20 -0.71 8.24 -15.59
C ARG A 20 0.18 7.18 -16.24
N LEU A 21 -0.28 5.93 -16.22
CA LEU A 21 0.33 4.78 -16.89
C LEU A 21 -0.56 4.33 -18.06
N ALA A 22 0.01 4.39 -19.25
CA ALA A 22 -0.58 3.87 -20.49
C ALA A 22 0.04 2.50 -20.86
N PRO A 23 -0.57 1.72 -21.77
CA PRO A 23 -0.06 0.38 -22.13
C PRO A 23 1.41 0.38 -22.52
N VAL A 24 1.85 1.47 -23.14
CA VAL A 24 3.26 1.82 -23.29
C VAL A 24 3.48 3.17 -22.61
N THR A 25 4.38 3.22 -21.63
CA THR A 25 4.74 4.44 -20.89
C THR A 25 6.25 4.63 -20.99
N MET A 26 6.70 5.79 -21.47
CA MET A 26 8.10 6.14 -21.57
C MET A 26 8.49 7.13 -20.47
N LEU A 27 9.46 6.77 -19.63
CA LEU A 27 9.96 7.62 -18.54
C LEU A 27 11.23 8.34 -19.01
N LEU A 28 11.15 9.66 -19.20
CA LEU A 28 12.26 10.51 -19.62
C LEU A 28 12.69 11.46 -18.49
N GLY A 29 13.96 11.86 -18.50
CA GLY A 29 14.52 12.81 -17.53
C GLY A 29 15.97 12.49 -17.18
N SER A 30 16.62 13.41 -16.44
CA SER A 30 18.02 13.28 -16.02
C SER A 30 18.26 12.08 -15.10
N ASN A 31 19.51 11.61 -15.00
CA ASN A 31 19.87 10.60 -14.01
C ASN A 31 19.52 11.06 -12.60
N SER A 32 19.10 10.12 -11.74
CA SER A 32 18.65 10.42 -10.38
C SER A 32 17.34 11.22 -10.26
N SER A 33 16.61 11.48 -11.36
CA SER A 33 15.31 12.18 -11.33
C SER A 33 14.14 11.35 -10.77
N GLY A 34 14.38 10.14 -10.23
CA GLY A 34 13.34 9.28 -9.67
C GLY A 34 12.61 8.35 -10.65
N LYS A 35 13.08 8.21 -11.91
CA LYS A 35 12.49 7.28 -12.89
C LYS A 35 12.48 5.83 -12.41
N SER A 36 13.62 5.32 -11.97
CA SER A 36 13.74 3.95 -11.43
C SER A 36 12.90 3.77 -10.18
N THR A 37 12.68 4.84 -9.39
CA THR A 37 11.85 4.80 -8.20
C THR A 37 10.39 4.44 -8.51
N LEU A 38 9.83 4.91 -9.63
CA LEU A 38 8.47 4.56 -10.05
C LEU A 38 8.34 3.07 -10.39
N LEU A 39 9.32 2.49 -11.08
CA LEU A 39 9.32 1.06 -11.38
C LEU A 39 9.56 0.23 -10.11
N GLN A 40 10.49 0.65 -9.27
CA GLN A 40 10.81 -0.02 -8.01
C GLN A 40 9.63 -0.05 -7.04
N SER A 41 8.78 0.99 -6.98
CA SER A 41 7.57 0.94 -6.15
C SER A 41 6.56 -0.12 -6.62
N LEU A 42 6.47 -0.37 -7.92
CA LEU A 42 5.60 -1.42 -8.45
C LEU A 42 6.16 -2.82 -8.15
N LEU A 43 7.48 -3.00 -8.29
CA LEU A 43 8.15 -4.26 -7.93
C LEU A 43 8.05 -4.55 -6.43
N LEU A 44 8.18 -3.51 -5.60
CA LEU A 44 8.03 -3.57 -4.16
C LEU A 44 6.63 -4.06 -3.75
N LEU A 45 5.59 -3.52 -4.36
CA LEU A 45 4.22 -3.98 -4.11
C LEU A 45 4.01 -5.42 -4.61
N LYS A 46 4.56 -5.77 -5.78
CA LYS A 46 4.47 -7.13 -6.33
C LYS A 46 5.12 -8.17 -5.41
N GLN A 47 6.34 -7.93 -4.94
CA GLN A 47 7.02 -8.88 -4.05
C GLN A 47 6.37 -8.94 -2.66
N THR A 48 5.84 -7.81 -2.16
CA THR A 48 5.08 -7.81 -0.90
C THR A 48 3.79 -8.63 -1.04
N ALA A 49 3.06 -8.46 -2.14
CA ALA A 49 1.86 -9.26 -2.43
C ALA A 49 2.16 -10.76 -2.54
N ALA A 50 3.33 -11.12 -3.06
CA ALA A 50 3.77 -12.49 -3.25
C ALA A 50 4.46 -13.11 -2.02
N ALA A 51 4.79 -12.33 -0.99
CA ALA A 51 5.52 -12.79 0.18
C ALA A 51 4.82 -13.98 0.85
N PRO A 52 5.49 -15.11 1.16
CA PRO A 52 4.82 -16.27 1.77
C PRO A 52 4.14 -15.94 3.10
N ASP A 53 4.84 -15.19 3.95
CA ASP A 53 4.33 -14.67 5.21
C ASP A 53 3.31 -13.53 4.97
N ARG A 54 2.08 -13.73 5.43
CA ARG A 54 0.99 -12.75 5.33
C ARG A 54 1.12 -11.58 6.30
N THR A 55 1.89 -11.75 7.38
CA THR A 55 2.09 -10.76 8.42
C THR A 55 3.11 -9.67 8.05
N VAL A 56 3.93 -9.92 7.02
CA VAL A 56 4.82 -8.90 6.45
C VAL A 56 3.97 -7.76 5.92
N HIS A 57 4.18 -6.55 6.43
CA HIS A 57 3.47 -5.37 5.94
C HIS A 57 4.07 -4.84 4.64
N LEU A 58 5.39 -4.84 4.52
CA LEU A 58 6.10 -4.39 3.34
C LEU A 58 7.44 -5.13 3.24
N ASN A 59 7.64 -5.89 2.16
CA ASN A 59 8.90 -6.57 1.93
C ASN A 59 9.88 -5.62 1.24
N LEU A 60 10.75 -4.94 1.98
CA LEU A 60 11.78 -4.03 1.41
C LEU A 60 12.96 -4.77 0.75
N GLY A 61 12.94 -6.10 0.75
CA GLY A 61 13.98 -6.96 0.24
C GLY A 61 14.86 -7.56 1.35
N GLY A 62 15.79 -8.41 0.93
CA GLY A 62 16.77 -9.07 1.82
C GLY A 62 17.01 -10.53 1.44
N ASP A 63 16.12 -11.11 0.64
CA ASP A 63 16.28 -12.42 0.02
C ASP A 63 16.63 -12.23 -1.46
N GLU A 64 17.93 -12.16 -1.77
CA GLU A 64 18.43 -11.92 -3.12
C GLU A 64 18.01 -13.00 -4.14
N ALA A 65 17.63 -14.20 -3.67
CA ALA A 65 17.21 -15.28 -4.56
C ALA A 65 15.75 -15.14 -5.03
N HIS A 66 14.90 -14.43 -4.27
CA HIS A 66 13.45 -14.39 -4.52
C HIS A 66 12.87 -12.97 -4.66
N ASP A 67 13.56 -11.94 -4.16
CA ASP A 67 13.08 -10.57 -4.21
C ASP A 67 13.33 -9.91 -5.58
N LEU A 68 12.32 -9.18 -6.07
CA LEU A 68 12.39 -8.44 -7.33
C LEU A 68 13.18 -7.14 -7.18
N VAL A 69 13.23 -6.59 -5.98
CA VAL A 69 13.94 -5.37 -5.63
C VAL A 69 14.43 -5.43 -4.18
N SER A 70 15.67 -5.02 -3.95
CA SER A 70 16.20 -4.73 -2.62
C SER A 70 16.33 -3.22 -2.45
N LEU A 71 15.54 -2.68 -1.53
CA LEU A 71 15.48 -1.25 -1.22
C LEU A 71 16.20 -0.87 0.08
N GLY A 72 16.69 -1.87 0.81
CA GLY A 72 17.39 -1.69 2.08
C GLY A 72 16.44 -1.35 3.22
N SER A 73 16.81 -0.37 4.04
CA SER A 73 16.03 0.02 5.22
C SER A 73 14.88 0.98 4.89
N PHE A 74 13.98 1.18 5.85
CA PHE A 74 12.94 2.21 5.76
C PHE A 74 13.51 3.60 5.46
N ASP A 75 14.69 3.91 6.01
CA ASP A 75 15.33 5.21 5.85
C ASP A 75 15.90 5.41 4.44
N ALA A 76 16.24 4.32 3.75
CA ALA A 76 16.65 4.36 2.35
C ALA A 76 15.48 4.64 1.39
N VAL A 77 14.25 4.34 1.81
CA VAL A 77 13.03 4.60 1.01
C VAL A 77 12.27 5.85 1.44
N LEU A 78 12.49 6.37 2.64
CA LEU A 78 11.86 7.61 3.11
C LEU A 78 12.50 8.84 2.45
N ALA A 79 11.69 9.75 1.93
CA ALA A 79 12.19 11.02 1.45
C ALA A 79 12.79 11.84 2.59
N ARG A 80 13.95 12.45 2.35
CA ARG A 80 14.69 13.23 3.38
C ARG A 80 13.81 14.32 3.96
N GLY A 81 13.76 14.44 5.28
CA GLY A 81 12.98 15.48 5.96
C GLY A 81 11.47 15.27 5.91
N SER A 82 10.99 14.03 5.81
CA SER A 82 9.55 13.72 5.89
C SER A 82 9.08 13.73 7.35
N THR A 83 8.07 14.54 7.64
CA THR A 83 7.42 14.64 8.95
C THR A 83 5.89 14.60 8.76
N PRO A 84 5.16 13.64 9.37
CA PRO A 84 5.67 12.48 10.11
C PRO A 84 6.55 11.56 9.24
N ARG A 85 7.33 10.66 9.86
CA ARG A 85 8.20 9.70 9.16
C ARG A 85 7.38 8.61 8.48
N GLN A 86 6.71 8.97 7.40
CA GLN A 86 5.81 8.11 6.64
C GLN A 86 5.95 8.37 5.15
N PHE A 87 5.76 7.32 4.36
CA PHE A 87 5.59 7.40 2.91
C PHE A 87 4.32 6.69 2.48
N GLU A 88 3.79 7.05 1.31
CA GLU A 88 2.54 6.51 0.77
C GLU A 88 2.75 6.04 -0.66
N ILE A 89 2.16 4.88 -0.98
CA ILE A 89 2.03 4.39 -2.36
C ILE A 89 0.54 4.27 -2.67
N VAL A 90 0.14 4.89 -3.77
CA VAL A 90 -1.24 4.86 -4.27
C VAL A 90 -1.24 4.26 -5.67
N LEU A 91 -2.19 3.37 -5.93
CA LEU A 91 -2.45 2.78 -7.24
C LEU A 91 -3.92 2.90 -7.59
N GLU A 92 -4.20 3.19 -8.86
CA GLU A 92 -5.53 3.02 -9.43
C GLU A 92 -5.45 2.04 -10.59
N PHE A 93 -6.44 1.17 -10.70
CA PHE A 93 -6.46 0.14 -11.73
C PHE A 93 -7.86 -0.08 -12.31
N GLU A 94 -7.88 -0.58 -13.53
CA GLU A 94 -9.06 -1.12 -14.21
C GLU A 94 -8.78 -2.57 -14.58
N ARG A 95 -9.79 -3.45 -14.50
CA ARG A 95 -9.72 -4.86 -14.90
C ARG A 95 -10.66 -5.10 -16.10
N PRO A 96 -10.42 -6.18 -16.87
CA PRO A 96 -11.31 -6.56 -17.96
C PRO A 96 -12.76 -6.78 -17.51
N GLU A 97 -13.68 -6.77 -18.47
CA GLU A 97 -15.08 -7.08 -18.21
C GLU A 97 -15.26 -8.52 -17.71
N GLY A 98 -16.18 -8.73 -16.76
CA GLY A 98 -16.45 -10.03 -16.11
C GLY A 98 -15.76 -10.22 -14.76
N GLU A 99 -14.78 -9.38 -14.42
CA GLU A 99 -14.15 -9.38 -13.10
C GLU A 99 -15.05 -8.76 -12.02
N ARG A 100 -15.05 -9.34 -10.82
CA ARG A 100 -15.86 -8.86 -9.68
C ARG A 100 -15.59 -7.39 -9.36
N VAL A 101 -14.33 -6.97 -9.45
CA VAL A 101 -13.90 -5.58 -9.25
C VAL A 101 -13.38 -5.01 -10.57
N ARG A 102 -14.23 -4.27 -11.28
CA ARG A 102 -13.89 -3.66 -12.58
C ARG A 102 -12.87 -2.55 -12.47
N GLN A 103 -12.93 -1.75 -11.41
CA GLN A 103 -11.94 -0.70 -11.13
C GLN A 103 -11.81 -0.48 -9.64
N GLY A 104 -10.64 -0.03 -9.23
CA GLY A 104 -10.38 0.23 -7.81
C GLY A 104 -9.15 1.07 -7.56
N ARG A 105 -9.08 1.53 -6.30
CA ARG A 105 -7.98 2.32 -5.75
C ARG A 105 -7.40 1.61 -4.55
N PHE A 106 -6.09 1.52 -4.54
CA PHE A 106 -5.26 1.11 -3.42
C PHE A 106 -4.50 2.33 -2.92
N ALA A 107 -4.45 2.54 -1.61
CA ALA A 107 -3.54 3.48 -0.98
C ALA A 107 -3.05 2.89 0.33
N CYS A 108 -1.73 2.79 0.49
CA CYS A 108 -1.14 2.39 1.76
C CYS A 108 -0.04 3.36 2.16
N SER A 109 -0.14 3.85 3.40
CA SER A 109 0.94 4.56 4.07
C SER A 109 1.73 3.61 4.95
N TYR A 110 3.04 3.83 5.03
CA TYR A 110 3.97 2.99 5.78
C TYR A 110 4.74 3.84 6.78
N ALA A 111 4.99 3.26 7.95
CA ALA A 111 5.76 3.85 9.03
C ALA A 111 6.71 2.81 9.63
N THR A 112 7.58 3.24 10.54
CA THR A 112 8.31 2.33 11.42
C THR A 112 7.73 2.34 12.83
N THR A 113 7.81 1.18 13.47
CA THR A 113 7.59 1.07 14.91
C THR A 113 8.83 1.49 15.68
N ALA A 114 8.71 1.61 17.01
CA ALA A 114 9.87 1.89 17.88
C ALA A 114 10.98 0.82 17.78
N SER A 115 10.63 -0.43 17.42
CA SER A 115 11.61 -1.51 17.18
C SER A 115 12.21 -1.49 15.77
N GLY A 116 11.85 -0.52 14.93
CA GLY A 116 12.36 -0.40 13.55
C GLY A 116 11.61 -1.24 12.52
N ALA A 117 10.64 -2.07 12.93
CA ALA A 117 9.83 -2.85 11.99
C ALA A 117 8.93 -1.95 11.14
N VAL A 118 8.90 -2.19 9.82
CA VAL A 118 8.04 -1.48 8.87
C VAL A 118 6.61 -2.00 8.99
N VAL A 119 5.66 -1.08 9.12
CA VAL A 119 4.24 -1.38 9.31
C VAL A 119 3.39 -0.55 8.36
N ALA A 120 2.27 -1.11 7.93
CA ALA A 120 1.21 -0.35 7.28
C ALA A 120 0.58 0.58 8.33
N GLN A 121 0.70 1.88 8.15
CA GLN A 121 0.09 2.86 9.06
C GLN A 121 -1.38 3.08 8.75
N ALA A 122 -1.73 3.14 7.46
CA ALA A 122 -3.11 3.17 6.99
C ALA A 122 -3.21 2.49 5.64
N LEU A 123 -4.16 1.59 5.48
CA LEU A 123 -4.56 0.96 4.23
C LEU A 123 -5.96 1.46 3.86
N ALA A 124 -6.13 1.89 2.62
CA ALA A 124 -7.43 2.15 2.02
C ALA A 124 -7.58 1.37 0.71
N LEU A 125 -8.64 0.57 0.62
CA LEU A 125 -9.06 -0.10 -0.62
C LEU A 125 -10.40 0.48 -1.02
N SER A 126 -10.59 0.78 -2.30
CA SER A 126 -11.84 1.35 -2.79
C SER A 126 -12.22 0.74 -4.12
N THR A 127 -13.51 0.47 -4.27
CA THR A 127 -14.15 0.12 -5.54
C THR A 127 -15.15 1.21 -5.89
N VAL A 128 -15.88 1.04 -7.00
CA VAL A 128 -17.03 1.90 -7.33
C VAL A 128 -18.15 1.85 -6.29
N ALA A 129 -18.24 0.77 -5.53
CA ALA A 129 -19.35 0.55 -4.61
C ALA A 129 -19.03 0.98 -3.18
N ARG A 130 -17.81 0.69 -2.70
CA ARG A 130 -17.41 0.84 -1.30
C ARG A 130 -15.96 1.23 -1.15
N GLN A 131 -15.67 1.92 -0.06
CA GLN A 131 -14.33 2.17 0.46
C GLN A 131 -14.14 1.46 1.79
N PHE A 132 -13.00 0.84 1.98
CA PHE A 132 -12.59 0.18 3.22
C PHE A 132 -11.30 0.80 3.70
N ARG A 133 -11.21 1.07 5.01
CA ARG A 133 -10.00 1.63 5.63
C ARG A 133 -9.60 0.81 6.84
N ALA A 134 -8.31 0.52 6.96
CA ALA A 134 -7.68 0.03 8.18
C ALA A 134 -6.61 1.03 8.62
N GLU A 135 -6.67 1.52 9.85
CA GLU A 135 -5.68 2.46 10.38
C GLU A 135 -5.06 1.89 11.65
N ARG A 136 -3.72 1.89 11.68
CA ARG A 136 -2.95 1.47 12.84
C ARG A 136 -3.14 2.47 13.97
N ARG A 137 -3.48 1.96 15.15
CA ARG A 137 -3.63 2.67 16.41
C ARG A 137 -2.53 2.24 17.39
N GLU A 138 -2.67 2.68 18.63
CA GLU A 138 -1.74 2.33 19.70
C GLU A 138 -1.66 0.80 19.91
N ARG A 139 -0.50 0.35 20.40
CA ARG A 139 -0.21 -1.06 20.71
C ARG A 139 -0.40 -2.02 19.53
N GLY A 140 -0.27 -1.52 18.30
CA GLY A 140 -0.36 -2.33 17.08
C GLY A 140 -1.78 -2.78 16.72
N ALA A 141 -2.80 -2.31 17.45
CA ALA A 141 -4.18 -2.55 17.07
C ALA A 141 -4.53 -1.78 15.79
N TYR A 142 -5.32 -2.39 14.91
CA TYR A 142 -5.91 -1.71 13.77
C TYR A 142 -7.38 -1.48 14.03
N ALA A 143 -7.86 -0.31 13.64
CA ALA A 143 -9.29 -0.03 13.58
C ALA A 143 -9.73 -0.04 12.11
N VAL A 144 -10.97 -0.45 11.87
CA VAL A 144 -11.50 -0.67 10.51
C VAL A 144 -12.77 0.15 10.29
N TRP A 145 -12.91 0.75 9.10
CA TRP A 145 -14.08 1.54 8.69
C TRP A 145 -14.56 1.11 7.30
N VAL A 146 -15.85 1.31 7.07
CA VAL A 146 -16.46 1.28 5.74
C VAL A 146 -16.93 2.69 5.38
N ASP A 147 -16.67 3.09 4.15
CA ASP A 147 -17.06 4.37 3.55
C ASP A 147 -16.75 5.58 4.47
N GLY A 148 -17.75 6.44 4.66
CA GLY A 148 -17.70 7.66 5.47
C GLY A 148 -18.09 7.46 6.94
N GLU A 149 -18.07 6.23 7.46
CA GLU A 149 -18.42 5.98 8.86
C GLU A 149 -17.53 6.77 9.82
N ARG A 150 -18.18 7.37 10.82
CA ARG A 150 -17.48 8.15 11.86
C ARG A 150 -16.83 7.26 12.92
N GLN A 151 -17.44 6.11 13.21
CA GLN A 151 -16.94 5.15 14.19
C GLN A 151 -16.36 3.93 13.48
N ALA A 152 -15.30 3.36 14.06
CA ALA A 152 -14.73 2.13 13.56
C ALA A 152 -15.69 0.97 13.83
N ARG A 153 -15.81 0.05 12.88
CA ARG A 153 -16.56 -1.22 13.06
C ARG A 153 -15.94 -2.09 14.15
N GLY A 154 -14.65 -1.93 14.41
CA GLY A 154 -13.96 -2.56 15.52
C GLY A 154 -12.50 -2.16 15.58
N ARG A 155 -11.81 -2.63 16.63
CA ARG A 155 -10.39 -2.36 16.87
C ARG A 155 -9.72 -3.61 17.47
N GLY A 156 -8.58 -4.00 16.91
CA GLY A 156 -7.79 -5.12 17.45
C GLY A 156 -6.51 -5.37 16.64
N PRO A 157 -5.47 -6.01 17.23
CA PRO A 157 -4.26 -6.39 16.51
C PRO A 157 -4.52 -7.34 15.33
N GLN A 158 -5.49 -8.25 15.47
CA GLN A 158 -5.91 -9.20 14.45
C GLN A 158 -6.58 -8.55 13.22
N LEU A 159 -6.95 -7.27 13.31
CA LEU A 159 -7.54 -6.52 12.19
C LEU A 159 -6.47 -5.89 11.28
N GLY A 160 -5.20 -6.27 11.46
CA GLY A 160 -4.09 -5.78 10.68
C GLY A 160 -4.18 -6.18 9.21
N PRO A 161 -3.69 -5.33 8.28
CA PRO A 161 -3.59 -5.70 6.87
C PRO A 161 -2.66 -6.89 6.64
N GLU A 162 -3.02 -7.76 5.69
CA GLU A 162 -2.14 -8.81 5.19
C GLU A 162 -1.36 -8.27 3.99
N ARG A 163 -0.02 -8.36 4.03
CA ARG A 163 0.86 -7.92 2.92
C ARG A 163 0.66 -6.47 2.51
N SER A 164 0.05 -5.66 3.38
CA SER A 164 -0.49 -4.33 3.11
C SER A 164 -1.47 -4.20 1.95
N ILE A 165 -1.84 -5.29 1.26
CA ILE A 165 -2.70 -5.25 0.06
C ILE A 165 -4.11 -5.79 0.29
N ALA A 166 -4.33 -6.44 1.44
CA ALA A 166 -5.60 -7.04 1.80
C ALA A 166 -5.94 -6.79 3.27
N PHE A 167 -7.23 -6.90 3.59
CA PHE A 167 -7.70 -6.98 4.98
C PHE A 167 -7.54 -8.41 5.47
N SER A 168 -7.26 -8.59 6.77
CA SER A 168 -7.24 -9.93 7.39
C SER A 168 -8.60 -10.60 7.35
N ALA A 169 -8.61 -11.92 7.49
CA ALA A 169 -9.84 -12.69 7.60
C ALA A 169 -10.76 -12.19 8.73
N GLU A 170 -10.19 -11.83 9.89
CA GLU A 170 -10.91 -11.29 11.03
C GLU A 170 -11.52 -9.91 10.73
N ALA A 171 -10.80 -9.07 9.98
CA ALA A 171 -11.35 -7.79 9.53
C ALA A 171 -12.48 -8.00 8.53
N ILE A 172 -12.34 -8.90 7.57
CA ILE A 172 -13.41 -9.23 6.61
C ILE A 172 -14.64 -9.79 7.33
N ALA A 173 -14.47 -10.68 8.30
CA ALA A 173 -15.57 -11.23 9.10
C ALA A 173 -16.29 -10.13 9.91
N LEU A 174 -15.53 -9.19 10.49
CA LEU A 174 -16.08 -8.04 11.21
C LEU A 174 -16.91 -7.10 10.30
N LEU A 175 -16.51 -6.98 9.03
CA LEU A 175 -17.23 -6.17 8.03
C LEU A 175 -18.56 -6.81 7.60
N GLY A 176 -18.78 -8.09 7.88
CA GLY A 176 -20.03 -8.79 7.58
C GLY A 176 -20.38 -8.72 6.09
N PRO A 177 -21.63 -8.39 5.71
CA PRO A 177 -22.05 -8.29 4.31
C PRO A 177 -21.22 -7.30 3.49
N ASP A 178 -20.75 -6.21 4.10
CA ASP A 178 -19.93 -5.20 3.41
C ASP A 178 -18.58 -5.81 2.95
N GLY A 179 -18.06 -6.79 3.70
CA GLY A 179 -16.81 -7.49 3.37
C GLY A 179 -16.85 -8.26 2.05
N GLY A 180 -18.04 -8.58 1.51
CA GLY A 180 -18.18 -9.24 0.20
C GLY A 180 -17.73 -8.37 -0.99
N HIS A 181 -17.55 -7.06 -0.78
CA HIS A 181 -17.07 -6.12 -1.79
C HIS A 181 -15.54 -5.92 -1.80
N LEU A 182 -14.80 -6.54 -0.87
CA LEU A 182 -13.33 -6.63 -0.86
C LEU A 182 -12.84 -7.78 -1.73
#